data_AF-A0A449BVQ2-F1
#
_entry.id   AF-A0A449BVQ2-F1
#
_cell.length_a   1.000
_cell.length_b   1.000
_cell.length_c   1.000
_cell.angle_alpha   90.00
_cell.angle_beta   90.00
_cell.angle_gamma   90.00
#
_symmetry.space_group_name_H-M   'P 1'
#
loop_
_entity.id
_entity.type
_entity.pdbx_description
1 polymer ?
#
loop_
_entity_poly.entity_id
_entity_poly.type
_entity_poly.pdbx_seq_one_letter_code
_entity_poly.pdbx_strand_id
1 'polypeptide(L)'
;MEHTEKKKYSSLFEIKGICMNSENCEKISKISLKAIKENKFEKDIASQIKMKCDNDELLNKDNLNDENYLNIKENLKNENIGSWQCIVGKNFAFSINYQIDCMIYFQHKSTKLTILIYKSI
;
A
#
# COMPACT_ATOMS: atom_id res chain seq x y z
N MET A 1 7.11 -11.13 32.59
CA MET A 1 6.44 -11.05 31.27
C MET A 1 7.39 -10.33 30.33
N GLU A 2 8.06 -11.05 29.44
CA GLU A 2 8.90 -10.42 28.42
C GLU A 2 8.00 -9.71 27.41
N HIS A 3 8.05 -8.37 27.40
CA HIS A 3 7.49 -7.59 26.32
C HIS A 3 8.36 -7.84 25.08
N THR A 4 7.96 -8.82 24.26
CA THR A 4 8.53 -8.98 22.93
C THR A 4 8.11 -7.78 22.10
N GLU A 5 8.98 -6.78 21.97
CA GLU A 5 8.76 -5.64 21.08
C GLU A 5 8.45 -6.18 19.69
N LYS A 6 7.20 -6.01 19.24
CA LYS A 6 6.79 -6.38 17.89
C LYS A 6 7.66 -5.58 16.91
N LYS A 7 8.59 -6.23 16.23
CA LYS A 7 9.41 -5.62 15.18
C LYS A 7 8.50 -4.87 14.19
N LYS A 8 8.58 -3.54 14.21
CA LYS A 8 7.89 -2.68 13.24
C LYS A 8 8.56 -2.84 11.88
N TYR A 9 7.83 -3.33 10.88
CA TYR A 9 8.38 -3.50 9.53
C TYR A 9 8.66 -2.15 8.89
N SER A 10 7.83 -1.14 9.22
CA SER A 10 8.02 0.24 8.78
C SER A 10 9.40 0.81 9.13
N SER A 11 10.03 0.34 10.22
CA SER A 11 11.36 0.81 10.65
C SER A 11 12.49 0.52 9.65
N LEU A 12 12.29 -0.47 8.76
CA LEU A 12 13.22 -0.82 7.68
C LEU A 12 13.12 0.12 6.48
N PHE A 13 12.12 1.00 6.48
CA PHE A 13 11.86 1.97 5.44
C PHE A 13 12.05 3.38 5.97
N GLU A 14 12.39 4.27 5.07
CA GLU A 14 12.31 5.71 5.23
C GLU A 14 10.99 6.16 4.59
N ILE A 15 10.03 6.57 5.41
CA ILE A 15 8.71 7.03 4.94
C ILE A 15 8.86 8.47 4.44
N LYS A 16 8.54 8.70 3.17
CA LYS A 16 8.63 10.01 2.51
C LYS A 16 7.26 10.67 2.33
N GLY A 17 6.20 9.88 2.23
CA GLY A 17 4.82 10.35 2.19
C GLY A 17 3.88 9.24 2.64
N ILE A 18 2.85 9.58 3.40
CA ILE A 18 1.90 8.60 3.92
C ILE A 18 0.52 9.24 4.06
N CYS A 19 -0.48 8.55 3.53
CA CYS A 19 -1.89 8.82 3.69
C CYS A 19 -2.57 7.46 3.91
N MET A 20 -2.44 6.95 5.13
CA MET A 20 -3.09 5.75 5.66
C MET A 20 -2.82 5.65 7.17
N ASN A 21 -3.61 4.84 7.87
CA ASN A 21 -3.38 4.57 9.30
C ASN A 21 -2.14 3.69 9.54
N SER A 22 -1.71 3.59 10.81
CA SER A 22 -0.52 2.85 11.21
C SER A 22 -0.63 1.34 10.96
N GLU A 23 -1.82 0.76 11.08
CA GLU A 23 -2.06 -0.67 10.83
C GLU A 23 -1.85 -1.02 9.36
N ASN A 24 -2.44 -0.24 8.45
CA ASN A 24 -2.27 -0.38 7.00
C ASN A 24 -0.81 -0.15 6.58
N CYS A 25 -0.16 0.85 7.18
CA CYS A 25 1.26 1.13 6.94
C CYS A 25 2.16 -0.06 7.31
N GLU A 26 1.98 -0.65 8.49
CA GLU A 26 2.76 -1.82 8.90
C GLU A 26 2.50 -3.03 8.01
N LYS A 27 1.24 -3.21 7.59
CA LYS A 27 0.85 -4.30 6.68
C LYS A 27 1.51 -4.16 5.32
N ILE A 28 1.44 -2.98 4.71
CA ILE A 28 2.09 -2.69 3.42
C ILE A 28 3.61 -2.80 3.54
N SER A 29 4.18 -2.34 4.65
CA SER A 29 5.63 -2.50 4.91
C SER A 29 6.04 -3.97 4.96
N LYS A 30 5.23 -4.83 5.59
CA LYS A 30 5.46 -6.29 5.61
C LYS A 30 5.34 -6.92 4.23
N ILE A 31 4.31 -6.57 3.46
CA ILE A 31 4.11 -7.05 2.08
C ILE A 31 5.31 -6.67 1.21
N SER A 32 5.74 -5.41 1.29
CA SER A 32 6.84 -4.87 0.49
C SER A 32 8.17 -5.52 0.85
N LEU A 33 8.45 -5.70 2.14
CA LEU A 33 9.66 -6.39 2.58
C LEU A 33 9.71 -7.84 2.07
N LYS A 34 8.58 -8.54 2.07
CA LYS A 34 8.50 -9.90 1.52
C LYS A 34 8.79 -9.90 0.02
N ALA A 35 8.17 -8.98 -0.73
CA ALA A 35 8.37 -8.88 -2.18
C ALA A 35 9.83 -8.54 -2.56
N ILE A 36 10.47 -7.64 -1.82
CA ILE A 36 11.89 -7.30 -2.02
C ILE A 36 12.81 -8.51 -1.78
N LYS A 37 12.47 -9.39 -0.83
CA LYS A 37 13.28 -10.58 -0.52
C LYS A 37 13.11 -11.68 -1.56
N GLU A 38 11.91 -11.84 -2.09
CA GLU A 38 11.55 -12.96 -2.98
C GLU A 38 11.89 -12.68 -4.45
N ASN A 39 12.03 -11.42 -4.85
CA ASN A 39 12.24 -11.05 -6.25
C ASN A 39 13.48 -10.20 -6.45
N LYS A 40 14.09 -10.35 -7.63
CA LYS A 40 15.27 -9.58 -8.04
C LYS A 40 14.94 -8.37 -8.89
N PHE A 41 13.83 -8.40 -9.64
CA PHE A 41 13.47 -7.36 -10.59
C PHE A 41 12.36 -6.45 -10.06
N GLU A 42 12.49 -5.15 -10.32
CA GLU A 42 11.56 -4.11 -9.84
C GLU A 42 10.12 -4.38 -10.28
N LYS A 43 9.93 -4.85 -11.51
CA LYS A 43 8.62 -5.24 -12.07
C LYS A 43 7.94 -6.34 -11.25
N ASP A 44 8.69 -7.36 -10.83
CA ASP A 44 8.14 -8.51 -10.11
C ASP A 44 7.77 -8.11 -8.68
N ILE A 45 8.62 -7.28 -8.04
CA ILE A 45 8.33 -6.67 -6.73
C ILE A 45 7.02 -5.87 -6.81
N ALA A 46 6.90 -4.99 -7.81
CA ALA A 46 5.72 -4.15 -7.99
C ALA A 46 4.44 -4.99 -8.20
N SER A 47 4.52 -5.98 -9.09
CA SER A 47 3.42 -6.91 -9.39
C SER A 47 2.97 -7.69 -8.15
N GLN A 48 3.91 -8.25 -7.38
CA GLN A 48 3.58 -9.02 -6.19
C GLN A 48 2.93 -8.14 -5.10
N ILE A 49 3.46 -6.93 -4.87
CA ILE A 49 2.87 -5.98 -3.91
C ILE A 49 1.45 -5.65 -4.33
N LYS A 50 1.24 -5.23 -5.59
CA LYS A 50 -0.08 -4.91 -6.13
C LYS A 50 -1.07 -6.06 -5.91
N MET A 51 -0.69 -7.26 -6.35
CA MET A 51 -1.53 -8.45 -6.20
C MET A 51 -1.87 -8.75 -4.73
N LYS A 52 -0.95 -8.51 -3.80
CA LYS A 52 -1.23 -8.69 -2.37
C LYS A 52 -2.17 -7.62 -1.82
N CYS A 53 -2.02 -6.36 -2.23
CA CYS A 53 -2.93 -5.29 -1.84
C CYS A 53 -4.35 -5.49 -2.41
N ASP A 54 -4.47 -5.90 -3.68
CA ASP A 54 -5.76 -6.16 -4.33
C ASP A 54 -6.54 -7.28 -3.62
N ASN A 55 -5.85 -8.29 -3.08
CA ASN A 55 -6.47 -9.44 -2.42
C ASN A 55 -6.55 -9.33 -0.89
N ASP A 56 -6.21 -8.17 -0.31
CA ASP A 56 -6.17 -8.01 1.14
C ASP A 56 -7.48 -7.46 1.70
N GLU A 57 -8.14 -8.23 2.57
CA GLU A 57 -9.42 -7.79 3.15
C GLU A 57 -9.32 -6.54 4.01
N LEU A 58 -8.23 -6.35 4.77
CA LEU A 58 -8.12 -5.17 5.66
C LEU A 58 -7.85 -3.90 4.88
N LEU A 59 -6.98 -3.96 3.86
CA LEU A 59 -6.69 -2.81 3.01
C LEU A 59 -7.89 -2.42 2.14
N ASN A 60 -8.81 -3.35 1.88
CA ASN A 60 -10.02 -3.13 1.10
C ASN A 60 -11.30 -3.10 1.96
N LYS A 61 -11.19 -3.06 3.30
CA LYS A 61 -12.32 -2.72 4.15
C LYS A 61 -12.61 -1.25 3.91
N ASP A 62 -13.72 -0.99 3.22
CA ASP A 62 -14.18 0.37 3.02
C ASP A 62 -14.32 1.05 4.39
N ASN A 63 -13.67 2.21 4.56
CA ASN A 63 -14.00 3.16 5.62
C ASN A 63 -15.40 3.69 5.30
N LEU A 64 -16.43 2.92 5.64
CA LEU A 64 -17.86 3.14 5.43
C LEU A 64 -18.42 4.31 6.26
N ASN A 65 -17.63 5.36 6.48
CA ASN A 65 -18.04 6.53 7.26
C ASN A 65 -18.55 7.69 6.39
N ASP A 66 -18.46 7.59 5.07
CA ASP A 66 -19.22 8.48 4.17
C ASP A 66 -20.62 7.89 3.96
N GLU A 67 -21.61 8.39 4.70
CA GLU A 67 -23.02 8.06 4.52
C GLU A 67 -23.50 8.29 3.07
N ASN A 68 -22.81 9.15 2.31
CA ASN A 68 -23.06 9.36 0.88
C ASN A 68 -22.63 8.20 -0.03
N TYR A 69 -21.67 7.35 0.37
CA TYR A 69 -21.19 6.23 -0.45
C TYR A 69 -22.06 4.96 -0.35
N LEU A 70 -22.84 4.82 0.73
CA LEU A 70 -23.72 3.67 0.95
C LEU A 70 -24.87 3.60 -0.07
N ASN A 71 -25.43 4.76 -0.47
CA ASN A 71 -26.47 4.82 -1.50
C ASN A 71 -25.94 4.55 -2.92
N ILE A 72 -24.62 4.57 -3.14
CA ILE A 72 -24.02 4.31 -4.44
C ILE A 72 -23.62 2.84 -4.57
N LYS A 73 -23.36 2.13 -3.46
CA LYS A 73 -22.95 0.71 -3.46
C LYS A 73 -23.98 -0.27 -4.00
N GLU A 74 -25.29 -0.02 -3.85
CA GLU A 74 -26.30 -0.90 -4.47
C GLU A 74 -26.32 -0.79 -6.01
N ASN A 75 -25.87 0.34 -6.56
CA ASN A 75 -25.77 0.56 -8.00
C ASN A 75 -24.35 0.33 -8.57
N LEU A 76 -23.30 0.39 -7.74
CA LEU A 76 -21.88 0.26 -8.17
C LEU A 76 -21.27 -1.13 -7.95
N LYS A 77 -22.04 -2.18 -7.64
CA LYS A 77 -21.49 -3.56 -7.61
C LYS A 77 -20.77 -3.95 -8.91
N ASN A 78 -20.98 -3.20 -10.00
CA ASN A 78 -20.34 -3.37 -11.30
C ASN A 78 -19.45 -2.19 -11.76
N GLU A 79 -19.23 -1.15 -10.96
CA GLU A 79 -18.45 0.02 -11.37
C GLU A 79 -17.18 0.17 -10.53
N ASN A 80 -16.04 -0.22 -11.14
CA ASN A 80 -14.68 0.19 -10.83
C ASN A 80 -14.40 0.67 -9.40
N ILE A 81 -14.38 -0.27 -8.44
CA ILE A 81 -13.60 -0.07 -7.22
C ILE A 81 -12.16 0.11 -7.68
N GLY A 82 -11.61 1.32 -7.54
CA GLY A 82 -10.29 1.67 -8.04
C GLY A 82 -9.21 0.63 -7.69
N SER A 83 -8.29 0.34 -8.61
CA SER A 83 -7.30 -0.73 -8.44
C SER A 83 -6.05 -0.24 -7.73
N TRP A 84 -5.44 -1.08 -6.90
CA TRP A 84 -4.12 -0.77 -6.35
C TRP A 84 -3.10 -0.66 -7.48
N GLN A 85 -2.24 0.34 -7.37
CA GLN A 85 -1.11 0.60 -8.25
C GLN A 85 0.16 0.54 -7.40
N CYS A 86 1.23 0.02 -7.99
CA CYS A 86 2.53 -0.07 -7.33
C CYS A 86 3.62 0.31 -8.33
N ILE A 87 4.43 1.29 -7.96
CA ILE A 87 5.59 1.74 -8.72
C ILE A 87 6.83 1.49 -7.87
N VAL A 88 7.81 0.81 -8.46
CA VAL A 88 9.07 0.47 -7.81
C VAL A 88 10.19 0.96 -8.71
N GLY A 89 11.14 1.68 -8.13
CA GLY A 89 12.30 2.19 -8.86
C GLY A 89 13.27 2.92 -7.94
N LYS A 90 14.46 3.26 -8.44
CA LYS A 90 15.44 4.02 -7.64
C LYS A 90 15.05 5.49 -7.53
N ASN A 91 14.71 6.12 -8.66
CA ASN A 91 14.39 7.53 -8.76
C ASN A 91 13.19 7.71 -9.69
N PHE A 92 12.14 8.36 -9.21
CA PHE A 92 10.99 8.76 -10.02
C PHE A 92 10.28 9.94 -9.37
N ALA A 93 9.55 10.69 -10.19
CA ALA A 93 8.60 11.72 -9.77
C ALA A 93 7.20 11.27 -10.14
N PHE A 94 6.18 11.77 -9.43
CA PHE A 94 4.79 11.41 -9.67
C PHE A 94 3.85 12.57 -9.36
N SER A 95 2.74 12.62 -10.09
CA SER A 95 1.57 13.46 -9.82
C SER A 95 0.35 12.60 -10.11
N ILE A 96 -0.36 12.17 -9.07
CA ILE A 96 -1.42 11.17 -9.15
C ILE A 96 -2.65 11.61 -8.34
N ASN A 97 -3.82 11.17 -8.79
CA ASN A 97 -5.03 11.18 -8.00
C ASN A 97 -5.22 9.78 -7.39
N TYR A 98 -5.50 9.72 -6.09
CA TYR A 98 -5.64 8.47 -5.36
C TYR A 98 -6.76 8.58 -4.32
N GLN A 99 -7.30 7.43 -3.93
CA GLN A 99 -8.33 7.35 -2.89
C GLN A 99 -7.74 7.70 -1.51
N ILE A 100 -8.50 8.45 -0.68
CA ILE A 100 -8.10 8.77 0.70
C ILE A 100 -7.74 7.50 1.49
N ASP A 101 -6.76 7.64 2.40
CA ASP A 101 -6.24 6.57 3.25
C ASP A 101 -5.59 5.38 2.51
N CYS A 102 -5.32 5.54 1.21
CA CYS A 102 -4.76 4.50 0.35
C CYS A 102 -3.50 4.97 -0.38
N MET A 103 -2.55 5.67 0.26
CA MET A 103 -1.27 6.02 -0.37
C MET A 103 -0.08 5.95 0.60
N ILE A 104 1.02 5.36 0.14
CA ILE A 104 2.31 5.38 0.82
C ILE A 104 3.47 5.48 -0.17
N TYR A 105 4.42 6.34 0.15
CA TYR A 105 5.65 6.59 -0.58
C TYR A 105 6.85 6.48 0.37
N PHE A 106 7.75 5.56 0.09
CA PHE A 106 8.77 5.13 1.05
C PHE A 106 9.95 4.44 0.36
N GLN A 107 11.10 4.42 1.04
CA GLN A 107 12.33 3.87 0.51
C GLN A 107 12.90 2.82 1.45
N HIS A 108 13.27 1.65 0.92
CA HIS A 108 13.93 0.63 1.72
C HIS A 108 15.35 1.07 2.08
N LYS A 109 15.69 1.10 3.37
CA LYS A 109 16.94 1.72 3.86
C LYS A 109 18.21 1.08 3.32
N SER A 110 18.20 -0.24 3.14
CA SER A 110 19.36 -1.03 2.70
C SER A 110 19.50 -1.04 1.17
N THR A 111 18.47 -1.45 0.44
CA THR A 111 18.54 -1.55 -1.04
C THR A 111 18.39 -0.22 -1.75
N LYS A 112 18.00 0.84 -1.03
CA LYS A 112 17.66 2.17 -1.57
C LYS A 112 16.54 2.15 -2.62
N LEU A 113 15.78 1.06 -2.68
CA LEU A 113 14.65 0.93 -3.58
C LEU A 113 13.49 1.79 -3.10
N THR A 114 12.99 2.66 -3.96
CA THR A 114 11.87 3.55 -3.68
C THR A 114 10.58 2.89 -4.19
N ILE A 115 9.53 2.95 -3.38
CA ILE A 115 8.26 2.30 -3.64
C ILE A 115 7.14 3.34 -3.42
N LEU A 116 6.22 3.42 -4.38
CA LEU A 116 4.96 4.16 -4.27
C LEU A 116 3.82 3.16 -4.45
N ILE A 117 2.93 3.10 -3.47
CA ILE A 117 1.73 2.25 -3.52
C ILE A 117 0.54 3.15 -3.28
N TYR A 118 -0.46 3.06 -4.15
CA TYR A 118 -1.69 3.81 -3.99
C TYR A 118 -2.89 3.09 -4.60
N LYS A 119 -4.10 3.47 -4.23
CA LYS A 119 -5.33 3.02 -4.90
C LYS A 119 -5.85 4.12 -5.81
N SER A 120 -6.02 3.85 -7.10
CA SER A 120 -6.52 4.85 -8.05
C SER A 120 -7.96 5.22 -7.73
N ILE A 121 -8.38 6.45 -8.08
CA ILE A 121 -9.80 6.83 -8.07
C ILE A 121 -10.50 6.14 -9.24
#